data_AF-A0A7R9IVS4-F1
#
_entry.id   AF-A0A7R9IVS4-F1
#
_cell.length_a   1.000
_cell.length_b   1.000
_cell.length_c   1.000
_cell.angle_alpha   90.00
_cell.angle_beta   90.00
_cell.angle_gamma   90.00
#
_symmetry.space_group_name_H-M   'P 1'
#
loop_
_entity.id
_entity.type
_entity.pdbx_description
1 polymer ?
#
loop_
_entity_poly.entity_id
_entity_poly.type
_entity_poly.pdbx_seq_one_letter_code
_entity_poly.pdbx_strand_id
1 'polypeptide(L)'
;MSTVFTKKINPVTGKLEWEHQDEDYDFHQEIARSAFADMLHDEERNKKYYEGIKLAVEKMHKANKKAHVLDIGTGTGLLSMMAAKCGADTIVACESVLYVCLA
;
A
#
# COMPACT_ATOMS: atom_id res chain seq x y z
N MET A 1 -14.47 22.64 -18.46
CA MET A 1 -14.27 21.68 -17.37
C MET A 1 -15.12 22.16 -16.21
N SER A 2 -16.29 21.55 -16.04
CA SER A 2 -17.14 21.77 -14.87
C SER A 2 -16.47 21.09 -13.69
N THR A 3 -16.48 21.78 -12.56
CA THR A 3 -15.91 21.28 -11.31
C THR A 3 -17.04 21.12 -10.33
N VAL A 4 -17.04 20.01 -9.61
CA VAL A 4 -18.04 19.67 -8.60
C VAL A 4 -17.39 19.67 -7.23
N PHE A 5 -18.17 20.08 -6.23
CA PHE A 5 -17.79 19.92 -4.84
C PHE A 5 -18.07 18.48 -4.41
N THR A 6 -17.01 17.70 -4.25
CA THR A 6 -17.10 16.35 -3.68
C THR A 6 -16.62 16.35 -2.23
N LYS A 7 -17.29 15.52 -1.43
CA LYS A 7 -16.86 15.25 -0.05
C LYS A 7 -15.75 14.22 -0.11
N LYS A 8 -14.54 14.60 0.30
CA LYS A 8 -13.39 13.71 0.38
C LYS A 8 -12.91 13.63 1.82
N ILE A 9 -12.59 12.42 2.26
CA ILE A 9 -11.95 12.25 3.57
C ILE A 9 -10.49 12.65 3.42
N ASN A 10 -10.04 13.60 4.23
CA ASN A 10 -8.64 13.97 4.31
C ASN A 10 -7.87 12.82 5.00
N PRO A 11 -6.89 12.19 4.32
CA PRO A 11 -6.20 11.02 4.86
C PRO A 11 -5.28 11.34 6.05
N VAL A 12 -4.92 12.61 6.26
CA VAL A 12 -4.07 13.06 7.36
C VAL A 12 -4.90 13.41 8.59
N THR A 13 -6.06 14.05 8.41
CA THR A 13 -6.88 14.56 9.52
C THR A 13 -8.08 13.67 9.86
N GLY A 14 -8.45 12.75 8.96
CA GLY A 14 -9.65 11.91 9.07
C GLY A 14 -10.97 12.67 8.93
N LYS A 15 -10.93 13.97 8.62
CA LYS A 15 -12.12 14.82 8.50
C LYS A 15 -12.71 14.75 7.10
N LEU A 16 -14.02 14.89 7.04
CA LEU A 16 -14.72 15.09 5.78
C LEU A 16 -14.51 16.54 5.34
N GLU A 17 -13.79 16.73 4.25
CA GLU A 17 -13.47 18.04 3.68
C GLU A 17 -14.11 18.15 2.29
N TRP A 18 -14.45 19.37 1.89
CA TRP A 18 -14.98 19.65 0.56
C TRP A 18 -13.82 20.03 -0.35
N GLU A 19 -13.62 19.26 -1.41
CA GLU A 19 -12.60 19.53 -2.42
C GLU A 19 -13.28 19.84 -3.75
N HIS A 20 -12.65 20.71 -4.53
CA HIS A 20 -13.08 21.02 -5.88
C HIS A 20 -12.46 19.98 -6.81
N GLN A 21 -13.29 19.08 -7.32
CA GLN A 21 -12.85 17.97 -8.16
C GLN A 21 -13.46 18.11 -9.55
N ASP A 22 -12.72 17.70 -10.58
CA ASP A 22 -13.26 17.69 -11.94
C ASP A 22 -14.46 16.73 -11.99
N GLU A 23 -15.51 17.12 -12.72
CA GLU A 23 -16.76 16.35 -12.78
C GLU A 23 -16.55 14.97 -13.43
N ASP A 24 -15.47 14.83 -14.22
CA ASP A 24 -15.03 13.59 -14.88
C ASP A 24 -13.91 12.84 -14.11
N TYR A 25 -13.73 13.06 -12.80
CA TYR A 25 -12.69 12.35 -12.03
C TYR A 25 -12.96 10.84 -11.98
N ASP A 26 -12.21 10.10 -12.80
CA ASP A 26 -12.41 8.67 -13.00
C ASP A 26 -11.56 7.83 -12.03
N PHE A 27 -12.17 7.40 -10.93
CA PHE A 27 -11.57 6.45 -9.99
C PHE A 27 -11.18 5.11 -10.63
N HIS A 28 -11.89 4.67 -11.68
CA HIS A 28 -11.53 3.46 -12.42
C HIS A 28 -10.22 3.66 -13.17
N GLN A 29 -9.96 4.87 -13.66
CA GLN A 29 -8.70 5.21 -14.31
C GLN A 29 -7.54 5.22 -13.31
N GLU A 30 -7.73 5.66 -12.06
CA GLU A 30 -6.68 5.55 -11.03
C GLU A 30 -6.37 4.10 -10.69
N ILE A 31 -7.39 3.25 -10.49
CA ILE A 31 -7.19 1.81 -10.25
C ILE A 31 -6.49 1.15 -11.44
N ALA A 32 -6.91 1.46 -12.67
CA ALA A 32 -6.29 0.95 -13.89
C ALA A 32 -4.85 1.43 -14.07
N ARG A 33 -4.56 2.70 -13.75
CA ARG A 33 -3.21 3.29 -13.86
C ARG A 33 -2.26 2.86 -12.77
N SER A 34 -2.76 2.39 -11.64
CA SER A 34 -1.92 1.94 -10.54
C SER A 34 -1.14 0.66 -10.87
N ALA A 35 -1.36 0.07 -12.07
CA ALA A 35 -0.53 -0.98 -12.67
C ALA A 35 -0.31 -2.22 -11.77
N PHE A 36 -1.23 -2.49 -10.84
CA PHE A 36 -1.09 -3.58 -9.88
C PHE A 36 -1.05 -4.96 -10.54
N ALA A 37 -1.73 -5.16 -11.66
CA ALA A 37 -1.73 -6.45 -12.35
C ALA A 37 -0.33 -6.82 -12.84
N ASP A 38 0.33 -5.91 -13.57
CA ASP A 38 1.71 -6.10 -14.04
C ASP A 38 2.66 -6.23 -12.85
N MET A 39 2.41 -5.44 -11.80
CA MET A 39 3.18 -5.52 -10.57
C MET A 39 3.06 -6.94 -9.97
N LEU A 40 1.87 -7.46 -9.74
CA LEU A 40 1.65 -8.78 -9.14
C LEU A 40 2.24 -9.93 -9.96
N HIS A 41 2.27 -9.82 -11.28
CA HIS A 41 2.82 -10.85 -12.17
C HIS A 41 4.33 -10.75 -12.42
N ASP A 42 4.99 -9.70 -11.92
CA ASP A 42 6.45 -9.59 -11.96
C ASP A 42 7.10 -10.50 -10.90
N GLU A 43 7.37 -11.75 -11.31
CA GLU A 43 7.96 -12.78 -10.46
C GLU A 43 9.35 -12.40 -9.96
N GLU A 44 10.17 -11.77 -10.80
CA GLU A 44 11.55 -11.41 -10.43
C GLU A 44 11.54 -10.38 -9.30
N ARG A 45 10.72 -9.33 -9.45
CA ARG A 45 10.56 -8.30 -8.42
C ARG A 45 10.01 -8.92 -7.13
N ASN A 46 8.96 -9.73 -7.22
CA ASN A 46 8.35 -10.38 -6.07
C ASN A 46 9.34 -11.27 -5.31
N LYS A 47 10.17 -12.04 -6.02
CA LYS A 47 11.20 -12.89 -5.42
C LYS A 47 12.27 -12.06 -4.71
N LYS A 48 12.78 -11.00 -5.34
CA LYS A 48 13.78 -10.12 -4.74
C LYS A 48 13.27 -9.42 -3.48
N TYR A 49 12.02 -8.94 -3.50
CA TYR A 49 11.40 -8.38 -2.30
C TYR A 49 11.27 -9.43 -1.19
N TYR A 50 10.79 -10.63 -1.50
CA TYR A 50 10.65 -11.70 -0.52
C TYR A 50 11.99 -12.06 0.14
N GLU A 51 13.05 -12.23 -0.65
CA GLU A 51 14.39 -12.53 -0.14
C GLU A 51 14.94 -11.39 0.74
N GLY A 52 14.78 -10.14 0.31
CA GLY A 52 15.19 -8.97 1.10
C GLY A 52 14.43 -8.86 2.43
N ILE A 53 13.11 -9.03 2.41
CA ILE A 53 12.25 -9.00 3.60
C ILE A 53 12.66 -10.11 4.57
N LYS A 54 12.84 -11.34 4.06
CA LYS A 54 13.27 -12.49 4.88
C LYS A 54 14.59 -12.20 5.58
N LEU A 55 15.59 -11.72 4.85
CA LEU A 55 16.90 -11.39 5.42
C LEU A 55 16.80 -10.29 6.48
N ALA A 56 15.97 -9.27 6.26
CA ALA A 56 15.77 -8.18 7.21
C ALA A 56 15.10 -8.64 8.51
N VAL A 57 14.02 -9.44 8.41
CA VAL A 57 13.32 -9.99 9.57
C VAL A 57 14.23 -10.93 10.36
N GLU A 58 14.90 -11.87 9.69
CA GLU A 58 15.84 -12.78 10.33
C GLU A 58 16.96 -12.03 11.05
N LYS A 59 17.47 -10.94 10.46
CA LYS A 59 18.52 -10.12 11.07
C LYS A 59 18.05 -9.50 12.40
N MET A 60 16.81 -9.02 12.46
CA MET A 60 16.24 -8.46 13.69
C MET A 60 16.09 -9.52 14.78
N HIS A 61 15.54 -10.69 14.43
CA HIS A 61 15.36 -11.79 15.37
C HIS A 61 16.68 -12.39 15.84
N LYS A 62 17.69 -12.53 14.97
CA LYS A 62 19.06 -12.96 15.35
C LYS A 62 19.71 -12.00 16.33
N ALA A 63 19.35 -10.72 16.28
CA ALA A 63 19.77 -9.71 17.26
C ALA A 63 18.88 -9.69 18.52
N ASN A 64 17.99 -10.67 18.71
CA ASN A 64 17.01 -10.77 19.78
C ASN A 64 16.10 -9.53 19.90
N LYS A 65 15.74 -8.92 18.76
CA LYS A 65 14.84 -7.77 18.65
C LYS A 65 13.58 -8.15 17.89
N LYS A 66 12.47 -7.48 18.21
CA LYS A 66 11.23 -7.57 17.43
C LYS A 66 11.40 -6.93 16.05
N ALA A 67 10.81 -7.54 15.03
CA ALA A 67 10.74 -7.03 13.68
C ALA A 67 9.42 -6.27 13.46
N HIS A 68 9.48 -4.94 13.61
CA HIS A 68 8.36 -4.05 13.30
C HIS A 68 8.50 -3.54 11.86
N VAL A 69 7.56 -3.89 10.97
CA VAL A 69 7.59 -3.56 9.54
C VAL A 69 6.63 -2.42 9.24
N LEU A 70 7.08 -1.47 8.43
CA LEU A 70 6.26 -0.42 7.82
C LEU A 70 6.28 -0.60 6.30
N ASP A 71 5.12 -0.87 5.71
CA ASP A 71 4.93 -1.05 4.27
C ASP A 71 4.27 0.20 3.67
N ILE A 72 5.01 0.95 2.86
CA ILE A 72 4.59 2.25 2.30
C ILE A 72 4.22 2.06 0.84
N GLY A 73 3.00 2.45 0.48
CA GLY A 73 2.44 2.14 -0.84
C GLY A 73 2.10 0.65 -0.91
N THR A 74 1.40 0.15 0.11
CA THR A 74 1.17 -1.29 0.30
C THR A 74 0.39 -1.91 -0.86
N GLY A 75 -0.34 -1.09 -1.63
CA GLY A 75 -1.14 -1.58 -2.74
C GLY A 75 -2.12 -2.66 -2.26
N THR A 76 -2.00 -3.84 -2.86
CA THR A 76 -2.78 -5.04 -2.51
C THR A 76 -2.35 -5.73 -1.21
N GLY A 77 -1.33 -5.21 -0.52
CA GLY A 77 -0.79 -5.80 0.69
C GLY A 77 0.18 -6.96 0.46
N LEU A 78 0.63 -7.20 -0.77
CA LEU A 78 1.50 -8.34 -1.09
C LEU A 78 2.76 -8.35 -0.21
N LEU A 79 3.48 -7.23 -0.12
CA LEU A 79 4.73 -7.16 0.64
C LEU A 79 4.49 -7.28 2.15
N SER A 80 3.40 -6.69 2.66
CA SER A 80 2.93 -6.91 4.03
C SER A 80 2.67 -8.39 4.31
N MET A 81 2.00 -9.12 3.42
CA MET A 81 1.80 -10.57 3.58
C MET A 81 3.11 -11.35 3.53
N MET A 82 4.07 -10.95 2.69
CA MET A 82 5.41 -11.55 2.68
C MET A 82 6.13 -11.33 4.01
N ALA A 83 6.04 -10.13 4.59
CA ALA A 83 6.59 -9.82 5.90
C ALA A 83 5.96 -10.66 7.02
N ALA A 84 4.63 -10.83 6.99
CA ALA A 84 3.91 -11.70 7.92
C ALA A 84 4.39 -13.15 7.81
N LYS A 85 4.53 -13.66 6.59
CA LYS A 85 5.04 -15.01 6.33
C LYS A 85 6.49 -15.21 6.78
N CYS A 86 7.31 -14.16 6.71
CA CYS A 86 8.68 -14.18 7.22
C CYS A 86 8.77 -14.06 8.75
N GLY A 87 7.64 -13.83 9.44
CA GLY A 87 7.57 -13.80 10.90
C GLY A 87 7.70 -12.41 11.52
N ALA A 88 7.44 -11.33 10.78
CA ALA A 88 7.42 -9.99 11.38
C ALA A 88 6.46 -9.93 12.58
N ASP A 89 6.89 -9.31 13.68
CA ASP A 89 6.13 -9.23 14.93
C ASP A 89 4.92 -8.29 14.81
N THR A 90 5.08 -7.20 14.07
CA THR A 90 3.99 -6.28 13.74
C THR A 90 4.20 -5.69 12.36
N ILE A 91 3.12 -5.40 11.66
CA ILE A 91 3.15 -4.81 10.32
C ILE A 91 2.15 -3.67 10.30
N VAL A 92 2.63 -2.49 9.91
CA VAL A 92 1.79 -1.33 9.62
C VAL A 92 1.91 -1.07 8.13
N ALA A 93 0.78 -1.07 7.44
CA ALA A 93 0.72 -0.82 6.02
C ALA A 93 0.01 0.52 5.78
N CYS A 94 0.51 1.33 4.85
CA CYS A 94 -0.15 2.56 4.44
C CYS A 94 -0.25 2.65 2.92
N GLU A 95 -1.37 3.22 2.48
CA GLU A 95 -1.66 3.52 1.08
C GLU A 95 -2.31 4.90 1.00
N SER A 96 -1.88 5.67 0.02
CA SER A 96 -2.42 7.02 -0.24
C SER A 96 -3.73 6.98 -1.02
N VAL A 97 -3.93 5.92 -1.81
CA VAL A 97 -5.13 5.73 -2.64
C VAL A 97 -6.13 4.82 -1.93
N LEU A 98 -7.19 5.41 -1.37
CA LEU A 98 -8.17 4.71 -0.53
C LEU A 98 -8.75 3.43 -1.18
N TYR A 99 -9.08 3.48 -2.46
CA TYR A 99 -9.74 2.37 -3.16
C TYR A 99 -8.81 1.19 -3.43
N VAL A 100 -7.49 1.38 -3.33
CA VAL A 100 -6.50 0.33 -3.54
C VAL A 100 -6.42 -0.61 -2.34
N CYS A 101 -6.59 -0.09 -1.12
CA CYS A 101 -6.67 -0.91 0.08
C CYS A 101 -7.95 -1.76 0.18
N LEU A 102 -9.00 -1.41 -0.58
CA LEU A 102 -10.33 -2.03 -0.50
C LEU A 102 -10.63 -2.96 -1.68
N ALA A 103 -9.74 -3.05 -2.66
CA ALA A 103 -9.88 -3.87 -3.86
C ALA A 103 -9.45 -5.33 -3.65
#